data_AF-A0A969NGN9-F1
#
_entry.id   AF-A0A969NGN9-F1
#
_cell.length_a   1.000
_cell.length_b   1.000
_cell.length_c   1.000
_cell.angle_alpha   90.00
_cell.angle_beta   90.00
_cell.angle_gamma   90.00
#
_symmetry.space_group_name_H-M   'P 1'
#
loop_
_entity.id
_entity.type
_entity.pdbx_description
1 polymer ?
#
loop_
_entity_poly.entity_id
_entity_poly.type
_entity_poly.pdbx_seq_one_letter_code
_entity_poly.pdbx_strand_id
1 'polypeptide(L)'
;MLDELKTDTVPSVIDTGFAFYGIPVGPLLDSPFIVHRKATGQELLGALKQIGGDRLILNSALAWGYGDCLALSKIRLYLELQDVSNDTLNNIFYENALSFFSQWRDIR
;
A
#
# COMPACT_ATOMS: atom_id res chain seq x y z
N MET A 1 9.32 6.18 14.80
CA MET A 1 9.85 5.66 13.53
C MET A 1 8.81 4.68 13.02
N LEU A 2 8.01 5.09 12.02
CA LEU A 2 6.82 4.38 11.54
C LEU A 2 7.26 3.30 10.53
N ASP A 3 7.86 2.23 11.03
CA ASP A 3 8.43 1.18 10.17
C ASP A 3 7.43 0.04 9.90
N GLU A 4 6.23 0.12 10.48
CA GLU A 4 5.17 -0.89 10.36
C GLU A 4 3.82 -0.20 10.20
N LEU A 5 2.96 -0.79 9.36
CA LEU A 5 1.57 -0.38 9.26
C LEU A 5 0.85 -0.78 10.55
N LYS A 6 0.60 0.20 11.40
CA LYS A 6 -0.11 0.02 12.66
C LYS A 6 -1.59 0.27 12.48
N THR A 7 -2.35 -0.81 12.42
CA THR A 7 -3.79 -0.82 12.14
C THR A 7 -4.63 0.02 13.10
N ASP A 8 -4.15 0.22 14.33
CA ASP A 8 -4.72 1.07 15.39
C ASP A 8 -4.47 2.57 15.18
N THR A 9 -3.45 2.94 14.40
CA THR A 9 -3.15 4.34 14.06
C THR A 9 -3.92 4.85 12.83
N VAL A 10 -4.51 3.93 12.07
CA VAL A 10 -5.24 4.23 10.83
C VAL A 10 -6.37 5.25 11.03
N PRO A 11 -7.22 5.17 12.09
CA PRO A 11 -8.25 6.18 12.30
C PRO A 11 -7.68 7.60 12.45
N SER A 12 -6.61 7.76 13.24
CA SER A 12 -5.95 9.06 13.44
C SER A 12 -5.28 9.59 12.17
N VAL A 13 -4.81 8.71 11.29
CA VAL A 13 -4.31 9.09 9.97
C VAL A 13 -5.45 9.53 9.05
N ILE A 14 -6.60 8.88 9.09
CA ILE A 14 -7.79 9.28 8.32
C ILE A 14 -8.26 10.70 8.72
N ASP A 15 -8.17 11.04 10.01
CA ASP A 15 -8.54 12.36 10.54
C ASP A 15 -7.70 13.51 9.96
N THR A 16 -6.52 13.22 9.39
CA THR A 16 -5.69 14.24 8.72
C THR A 16 -6.33 14.80 7.45
N GLY A 17 -7.28 14.07 6.84
CA GLY A 17 -7.99 14.51 5.65
C GLY A 17 -7.15 14.49 4.36
N PHE A 18 -6.04 13.74 4.32
CA PHE A 18 -5.30 13.57 3.07
C PHE A 18 -6.16 12.86 2.01
N ALA A 19 -6.01 13.30 0.76
CA ALA A 19 -6.72 12.72 -0.37
C ALA A 19 -6.31 11.25 -0.62
N PHE A 20 -5.02 10.93 -0.43
CA PHE A 20 -4.47 9.59 -0.61
C PHE A 20 -3.47 9.23 0.48
N TYR A 21 -3.36 7.93 0.75
CA TYR A 21 -2.43 7.34 1.71
C TYR A 21 -1.53 6.33 1.01
N GLY A 22 -0.22 6.60 1.03
CA GLY A 22 0.79 5.72 0.43
C GLY A 22 1.20 4.61 1.38
N ILE A 23 1.12 3.35 0.94
CA ILE A 23 1.51 2.18 1.76
C ILE A 23 2.60 1.39 1.03
N PRO A 24 3.82 1.31 1.59
CA PRO A 24 4.85 0.37 1.15
C PRO A 24 4.43 -1.07 1.45
N VAL A 25 4.41 -1.92 0.44
CA VAL A 25 3.99 -3.33 0.57
C VAL A 25 5.07 -4.31 0.13
N GLY A 26 4.99 -5.51 0.67
CA GLY A 26 5.80 -6.64 0.22
C GLY A 26 5.42 -7.93 0.94
N PRO A 27 5.92 -9.09 0.45
CA PRO A 27 5.65 -10.36 1.10
C PRO A 27 6.19 -10.37 2.52
N LEU A 28 5.55 -11.15 3.39
CA LEU A 28 6.12 -11.46 4.69
C LEU A 28 7.43 -12.22 4.46
N LEU A 29 8.53 -11.64 4.94
CA LEU A 29 9.83 -12.28 4.96
C LEU A 29 10.19 -12.51 6.42
N ASP A 30 10.47 -13.76 6.76
CA ASP A 30 11.00 -14.14 8.07
C ASP A 30 12.52 -14.30 7.92
N SER A 31 13.23 -13.18 8.03
CA SER A 31 14.69 -13.14 7.89
C SER A 31 15.29 -12.20 8.94
N PRO A 32 16.37 -12.63 9.61
CA PRO A 32 17.02 -11.83 10.65
C PRO A 32 17.72 -10.58 10.11
N PHE A 33 17.78 -10.41 8.78
CA PHE A 33 18.46 -9.28 8.12
C PHE A 33 17.51 -8.18 7.62
N ILE A 34 16.22 -8.24 7.98
CA ILE A 34 15.24 -7.23 7.60
C ILE A 34 15.33 -6.05 8.55
N VAL A 35 15.80 -4.92 8.04
CA VAL A 35 15.96 -3.68 8.81
C VAL A 35 14.63 -2.93 8.96
N HIS A 36 13.81 -2.93 7.90
CA HIS A 36 12.47 -2.33 7.92
C HIS A 36 11.46 -3.28 7.29
N ARG A 37 10.30 -3.45 7.94
CA ARG A 37 9.20 -4.25 7.44
C ARG A 37 8.30 -3.41 6.55
N LYS A 38 7.58 -4.09 5.66
CA LYS A 38 6.58 -3.48 4.77
C LYS A 38 5.24 -4.09 5.12
N ALA A 39 4.16 -3.40 4.78
CA ALA A 39 2.84 -3.96 4.97
C ALA A 39 2.68 -5.24 4.15
N THR A 40 2.32 -6.32 4.84
CA THR A 40 1.94 -7.59 4.25
C THR A 40 0.55 -7.49 3.62
N GLY A 41 0.19 -8.47 2.79
CA GLY A 41 -1.16 -8.55 2.24
C GLY A 41 -2.26 -8.59 3.31
N GLN A 42 -2.01 -9.28 4.43
CA GLN A 42 -2.97 -9.36 5.54
C GLN A 42 -3.18 -8.01 6.23
N GLU A 43 -2.11 -7.28 6.51
CA GLU A 43 -2.19 -5.94 7.12
C GLU A 43 -2.87 -4.96 6.16
N LEU A 44 -2.60 -5.08 4.86
CA LEU A 44 -3.28 -4.30 3.83
C LEU A 44 -4.79 -4.58 3.76
N LEU A 45 -5.25 -5.82 3.93
CA LEU A 45 -6.69 -6.11 4.04
C LEU A 45 -7.32 -5.40 5.25
N GLY A 46 -6.58 -5.27 6.36
CA GLY A 46 -7.00 -4.50 7.52
C GLY A 46 -7.13 -3.00 7.20
N ALA A 47 -6.15 -2.43 6.51
CA ALA A 47 -6.18 -1.03 6.07
C ALA A 47 -7.31 -0.78 5.06
N LEU A 48 -7.53 -1.67 4.10
CA LEU A 48 -8.60 -1.56 3.11
C LEU A 48 -9.98 -1.45 3.76
N LYS A 49 -10.24 -2.23 4.82
CA LYS A 49 -11.49 -2.19 5.57
C LYS A 49 -11.74 -0.86 6.28
N GLN A 50 -10.68 -0.15 6.68
CA GLN A 50 -10.79 1.11 7.42
C GLN A 50 -10.73 2.34 6.51
N ILE A 51 -9.85 2.34 5.51
CA ILE A 51 -9.57 3.49 4.66
C ILE A 51 -10.44 3.49 3.39
N GLY A 52 -10.73 2.31 2.85
CA GLY A 52 -11.35 2.16 1.53
C GLY A 52 -10.31 2.09 0.39
N GLY A 53 -10.69 1.46 -0.71
CA GLY A 53 -9.82 1.26 -1.89
C GLY A 53 -9.66 2.49 -2.78
N ASP A 54 -10.47 3.53 -2.57
CA ASP A 54 -10.47 4.78 -3.33
C ASP A 54 -9.39 5.78 -2.86
N ARG A 55 -8.79 5.54 -1.68
CA ARG A 55 -7.82 6.47 -1.07
C ARG A 55 -6.44 5.85 -0.83
N LEU A 56 -6.19 4.62 -1.25
CA LEU A 56 -4.90 3.95 -1.06
C LEU A 56 -4.05 3.98 -2.33
N ILE A 57 -2.75 4.21 -2.16
CA ILE A 57 -1.75 4.06 -3.22
C ILE A 57 -0.67 3.08 -2.73
N LEU A 58 -0.47 1.99 -3.46
CA LEU A 58 0.55 0.99 -3.12
C LEU A 58 1.87 1.29 -3.82
N ASN A 59 2.97 1.02 -3.13
CA ASN A 59 4.31 1.05 -3.71
C ASN A 59 5.19 -0.05 -3.13
N SER A 60 6.26 -0.43 -3.84
CA SER A 60 7.18 -1.48 -3.38
C SER A 60 8.26 -0.97 -2.45
N ALA A 61 8.52 0.35 -2.39
CA ALA A 61 9.69 0.95 -1.74
C ALA A 61 10.98 0.13 -1.95
N LEU A 62 11.31 -0.17 -3.23
CA LEU A 62 12.31 -1.18 -3.63
C LEU A 62 13.69 -1.03 -2.98
N ALA A 63 14.08 0.18 -2.55
CA ALA A 63 15.37 0.46 -1.91
C ALA A 63 15.30 0.65 -0.38
N TRP A 64 14.15 0.40 0.25
CA TRP A 64 13.96 0.59 1.70
C TRP A 64 13.57 -0.74 2.37
N GLY A 65 14.28 -1.11 3.44
CA GLY A 65 14.13 -2.41 4.12
C GLY A 65 14.72 -3.56 3.29
N TYR A 66 13.93 -4.11 2.37
CA TYR A 66 14.35 -5.16 1.44
C TYR A 66 13.85 -4.89 0.02
N GLY A 67 14.64 -5.24 -0.98
CA GLY A 67 14.30 -5.05 -2.39
C GLY A 67 13.67 -6.28 -3.02
N ASP A 68 12.39 -6.22 -3.33
CA ASP A 68 11.69 -7.21 -4.15
C ASP A 68 10.97 -6.50 -5.30
N CYS A 69 11.48 -6.63 -6.53
CA CYS A 69 10.90 -6.02 -7.72
C CYS A 69 9.52 -6.60 -8.07
N LEU A 70 9.17 -7.77 -7.51
CA LEU A 70 7.89 -8.43 -7.70
C LEU A 70 6.94 -8.22 -6.51
N ALA A 71 7.30 -7.39 -5.53
CA ALA A 71 6.49 -7.16 -4.33
C ALA A 71 5.03 -6.80 -4.65
N LEU A 72 4.83 -5.84 -5.56
CA LEU A 72 3.48 -5.40 -5.96
C LEU A 72 2.70 -6.54 -6.62
N SER A 73 3.29 -7.26 -7.56
CA SER A 73 2.61 -8.37 -8.26
C SER A 73 2.26 -9.52 -7.31
N LYS A 74 3.14 -9.86 -6.37
CA LYS A 74 2.89 -10.89 -5.34
C LYS A 74 1.75 -10.47 -4.41
N ILE A 75 1.73 -9.20 -3.98
CA ILE A 75 0.67 -8.67 -3.13
C ILE A 75 -0.67 -8.61 -3.89
N ARG A 76 -0.65 -8.22 -5.17
CA ARG A 76 -1.86 -8.25 -6.00
C ARG A 76 -2.46 -9.65 -6.08
N LEU A 77 -1.63 -10.65 -6.41
CA LEU A 77 -2.05 -12.03 -6.46
C LEU A 77 -2.61 -12.50 -5.11
N TYR A 78 -1.96 -12.15 -4.00
CA TYR A 78 -2.48 -12.47 -2.67
C TYR A 78 -3.88 -11.87 -2.45
N LEU A 79 -4.12 -10.61 -2.80
CA LEU A 79 -5.43 -9.98 -2.62
C LEU A 79 -6.50 -10.56 -3.57
N GLU A 80 -6.13 -10.93 -4.79
CA GLU A 80 -7.00 -11.67 -5.72
C GLU A 80 -7.44 -13.00 -5.10
N LEU A 81 -6.51 -13.74 -4.48
CA LEU A 81 -6.81 -14.98 -3.74
C LEU A 81 -7.60 -14.75 -2.45
N GLN A 82 -7.82 -13.50 -2.05
CA GLN A 82 -8.66 -13.11 -0.90
C GLN A 82 -9.96 -12.43 -1.36
N ASP A 83 -10.34 -12.61 -2.63
CA ASP A 83 -11.59 -12.13 -3.24
C ASP A 83 -11.75 -10.59 -3.19
N VAL A 84 -10.64 -9.84 -3.17
CA VAL A 84 -10.69 -8.38 -3.33
C VAL A 84 -11.13 -8.04 -4.76
N SER A 85 -12.13 -7.17 -4.89
CA SER A 85 -12.71 -6.86 -6.21
C SER A 85 -11.68 -6.27 -7.18
N ASN A 86 -11.82 -6.60 -8.47
CA ASN A 86 -10.98 -6.05 -9.52
C ASN A 86 -10.97 -4.51 -9.54
N ASP A 87 -12.11 -3.87 -9.27
CA ASP A 87 -12.20 -2.41 -9.18
C ASP A 87 -11.33 -1.87 -8.05
N THR A 88 -11.38 -2.49 -6.87
CA THR A 88 -10.53 -2.11 -5.73
C THR A 88 -9.06 -2.31 -6.06
N LEU A 89 -8.70 -3.44 -6.68
CA LEU A 89 -7.34 -3.73 -7.09
C LEU A 89 -6.82 -2.71 -8.11
N ASN A 90 -7.62 -2.38 -9.12
CA ASN A 90 -7.23 -1.39 -10.12
C ASN A 90 -7.06 -0.01 -9.48
N ASN A 91 -7.91 0.38 -8.54
CA ASN A 91 -7.77 1.63 -7.81
C ASN A 91 -6.45 1.72 -7.05
N ILE A 92 -6.18 0.75 -6.16
CA ILE A 92 -5.03 0.84 -5.25
C ILE A 92 -3.68 0.58 -5.92
N PHE A 93 -3.66 -0.17 -7.03
CA PHE A 93 -2.43 -0.45 -7.78
C PHE A 93 -2.15 0.55 -8.91
N TYR A 94 -3.16 1.29 -9.38
CA TYR A 94 -3.00 2.10 -10.59
C TYR A 94 -3.80 3.40 -10.57
N GLU A 95 -5.14 3.35 -10.56
CA GLU A 95 -5.97 4.54 -10.86
C GLU A 95 -5.75 5.67 -9.85
N ASN A 96 -5.60 5.35 -8.56
CA ASN A 96 -5.37 6.36 -7.53
C ASN A 96 -4.03 7.07 -7.73
N ALA A 97 -2.97 6.32 -8.06
CA ALA A 97 -1.66 6.89 -8.36
C ALA A 97 -1.70 7.75 -9.63
N LEU A 98 -2.32 7.24 -10.70
CA LEU A 98 -2.48 7.99 -11.95
C LEU A 98 -3.25 9.30 -11.72
N SER A 99 -4.38 9.23 -11.01
CA SER A 99 -5.20 10.40 -10.67
C SER A 99 -4.42 11.42 -9.87
N PHE A 100 -3.67 10.99 -8.84
CA PHE A 100 -2.87 11.89 -8.03
C PHE A 100 -1.72 12.52 -8.83
N PHE A 101 -0.87 11.73 -9.48
CA PHE A 101 0.35 12.22 -10.12
C PHE A 101 0.11 12.93 -11.46
N SER A 102 -1.00 12.65 -12.16
CA SER A 102 -1.34 13.34 -13.41
C SER A 102 -1.61 14.84 -13.20
N GLN A 103 -2.10 15.24 -12.02
CA GLN A 103 -2.34 16.64 -11.67
C GLN A 103 -1.04 17.47 -11.59
N TRP A 104 0.10 16.81 -11.38
CA TRP A 104 1.40 17.47 -11.26
C TRP A 104 2.11 17.65 -12.60
N ARG A 105 1.55 17.08 -13.68
CA ARG A 105 2.16 17.10 -15.02
C ARG A 105 2.21 18.50 -15.65
N ASP A 106 1.29 19.37 -15.25
CA ASP A 106 1.17 20.74 -15.77
C ASP A 106 1.91 21.79 -14.93
N ILE A 107 2.58 21.36 -13.84
CA ILE A 107 3.45 22.21 -13.03
C ILE A 107 4.85 22.15 -13.65
N ARG A 108 5.10 22.96 -14.68
CA ARG A 108 6.43 23.19 -15.28
C ARG A 108 6.79 24.66 -15.23
#